data_AF-A0A8S3QZ53-F1
#
_entry.id   AF-A0A8S3QZ53-F1
#
_cell.length_a   1.000
_cell.length_b   1.000
_cell.length_c   1.000
_cell.angle_alpha   90.00
_cell.angle_beta   90.00
_cell.angle_gamma   90.00
#
_symmetry.space_group_name_H-M   'P 1'
#
loop_
_entity.id
_entity.type
_entity.pdbx_description
1 polymer ?
#
loop_
_entity_poly.entity_id
_entity_poly.type
_entity_poly.pdbx_seq_one_letter_code
_entity_poly.pdbx_strand_id
1 'polypeptide(L)'
;MNEPEGELKPGESSPEPCFDTRHLSGSGAGWAGRLYSAQEIGRFVNWQAAAIKEVDPGAMVTVGSLNMKADTDAMGFHNLYSDHCLVKAGGKQSKVFTCSYGVMVIGYVNFSFQQSFSNFRLDKPMVIGESNQEHGAGMSIESMFEWAYTKGYCGAWTWSRTGVSFSNQLHGMQHLTSRTEHGQVQFGL
;
A
#
# COMPACT_ATOMS: atom_id res chain seq x y z
N MET A 1 5.54 8.74 -0.99
CA MET A 1 6.64 8.31 -0.10
C MET A 1 6.65 6.79 -0.12
N ASN A 2 7.84 6.18 -0.19
CA ASN A 2 7.99 4.73 -0.14
C ASN A 2 8.19 4.27 1.31
N GLU A 3 7.32 3.41 1.82
CA GLU A 3 7.43 2.72 3.10
C GLU A 3 7.74 3.64 4.29
N PRO A 4 6.87 4.63 4.60
CA PRO A 4 7.08 5.53 5.75
C PRO A 4 7.25 4.78 7.07
N GLU A 5 6.68 3.57 7.18
CA GLU A 5 6.81 2.69 8.34
C GLU A 5 8.25 2.29 8.64
N GLY A 6 9.18 2.44 7.68
CA GLY A 6 10.61 2.18 7.89
C GLY A 6 11.22 3.03 8.99
N GLU A 7 10.75 4.26 9.13
CA GLU A 7 11.25 5.24 10.11
C GLU A 7 10.22 5.62 11.19
N LEU A 8 9.05 4.96 11.18
CA LEU A 8 7.98 5.15 12.15
C LEU A 8 8.40 4.63 13.55
N LYS A 9 7.90 5.27 14.61
CA LYS A 9 7.94 4.77 15.99
C LYS A 9 6.78 3.77 16.25
N PRO A 10 7.01 2.44 16.24
CA PRO A 10 5.98 1.48 16.60
C PRO A 10 5.78 1.41 18.12
N GLY A 11 4.61 0.95 18.57
CA GLY A 11 4.35 0.70 19.98
C GLY A 11 3.91 1.93 20.79
N GLU A 12 3.72 3.09 20.17
CA GLU A 12 3.32 4.32 20.85
C GLU A 12 1.81 4.34 21.09
N SER A 13 1.41 4.66 22.32
CA SER A 13 0.01 4.86 22.68
C SER A 13 -0.41 6.29 22.34
N SER A 14 -1.61 6.46 21.82
CA SER A 14 -2.20 7.78 21.56
C SER A 14 -3.67 7.79 21.97
N PRO A 15 -4.20 8.89 22.52
CA PRO A 15 -5.64 9.05 22.72
C PRO A 15 -6.40 9.24 21.39
N GLU A 16 -5.71 9.64 20.33
CA GLU A 16 -6.21 9.72 18.97
C GLU A 16 -5.86 8.41 18.24
N PRO A 17 -6.85 7.55 17.90
CA PRO A 17 -6.62 6.25 17.26
C PRO A 17 -5.76 6.33 15.98
N CYS A 18 -5.88 7.43 15.21
CA CYS A 18 -5.05 7.65 14.02
C CYS A 18 -3.54 7.64 14.28
N PHE A 19 -3.12 7.93 15.51
CA PHE A 19 -1.69 8.04 15.85
C PHE A 19 -1.24 6.93 16.82
N ASP A 20 -2.12 5.98 17.15
CA ASP A 20 -1.77 4.84 17.99
C ASP A 20 -1.08 3.75 17.16
N THR A 21 0.18 3.46 17.48
CA THR A 21 0.98 2.49 16.74
C THR A 21 1.24 1.21 17.54
N ARG A 22 0.47 0.95 18.61
CA ARG A 22 0.62 -0.29 19.42
C ARG A 22 0.39 -1.55 18.61
N HIS A 23 -0.54 -1.52 17.66
CA HIS A 23 -0.82 -2.61 16.73
C HIS A 23 0.38 -2.95 15.81
N LEU A 24 1.35 -2.04 15.67
CA LEU A 24 2.60 -2.25 14.92
C LEU A 24 3.75 -2.76 15.80
N SER A 25 3.54 -2.95 17.10
CA SER A 25 4.56 -3.56 17.96
C SER A 25 4.89 -4.98 17.49
N GLY A 26 6.19 -5.29 17.34
CA GLY A 26 6.65 -6.58 16.81
C GLY A 26 6.34 -6.83 15.33
N SER A 27 5.87 -5.82 14.58
CA SER A 27 5.51 -5.98 13.16
C SER A 27 6.68 -5.89 12.18
N GLY A 28 7.85 -5.41 12.64
CA GLY A 28 8.99 -5.06 11.78
C GLY A 28 9.11 -3.56 11.49
N ALA A 29 8.04 -2.77 11.67
CA ALA A 29 8.08 -1.31 11.50
C ALA A 29 9.18 -0.64 12.34
N GLY A 30 9.76 0.44 11.81
CA GLY A 30 10.89 1.17 12.40
C GLY A 30 12.24 0.49 12.16
N TRP A 31 12.38 -0.35 11.12
CA TRP A 31 13.62 -1.09 10.83
C TRP A 31 14.77 -0.18 10.40
N ALA A 32 14.49 0.96 9.76
CA ALA A 32 15.48 1.96 9.36
C ALA A 32 15.76 2.98 10.49
N GLY A 33 14.93 2.98 11.53
CA GLY A 33 15.04 3.85 12.69
C GLY A 33 13.66 4.13 13.29
N ARG A 34 13.61 4.57 14.54
CA ARG A 34 12.35 4.97 15.19
C ARG A 34 12.31 6.48 15.33
N LEU A 35 12.23 7.16 14.19
CA LEU A 35 12.54 8.58 14.07
C LEU A 35 11.28 9.46 14.15
N TYR A 36 10.21 9.04 13.49
CA TYR A 36 9.01 9.87 13.30
C TYR A 36 7.78 9.24 13.94
N SER A 37 6.92 10.07 14.50
CA SER A 37 5.58 9.67 14.95
C SER A 37 4.62 9.49 13.77
N ALA A 38 3.53 8.76 13.98
CA ALA A 38 2.46 8.63 12.99
C ALA A 38 1.88 10.00 12.57
N GLN A 39 1.79 10.94 13.51
CA GLN A 39 1.32 12.30 13.23
C GLN A 39 2.29 13.07 12.32
N GLU A 40 3.61 12.97 12.54
CA GLU A 40 4.61 13.65 11.70
C GLU A 40 4.58 13.14 10.26
N ILE A 41 4.51 11.81 10.10
CA ILE A 41 4.37 11.17 8.78
C ILE A 41 3.05 11.60 8.12
N GLY A 42 1.93 11.50 8.84
CA GLY A 42 0.62 11.89 8.32
C GLY A 42 0.56 13.35 7.88
N ARG A 43 1.18 14.27 8.64
CA ARG A 43 1.30 15.69 8.27
C ARG A 43 2.12 15.88 6.99
N PHE A 44 3.28 15.21 6.90
CA PHE A 44 4.15 15.28 5.73
C PHE A 44 3.44 14.84 4.45
N VAL A 45 2.68 13.74 4.53
CA VAL A 45 1.86 13.24 3.43
C VAL A 45 0.73 14.22 3.09
N ASN A 46 -0.04 14.66 4.11
CA ASN A 46 -1.20 15.52 3.93
C ASN A 46 -0.84 16.84 3.20
N TRP A 47 0.25 17.49 3.60
CA TRP A 47 0.64 18.78 3.02
C TRP A 47 1.09 18.66 1.57
N GLN A 48 1.86 17.63 1.23
CA GLN A 48 2.31 17.44 -0.15
C GLN A 48 1.17 17.02 -1.07
N ALA A 49 0.26 16.17 -0.60
CA ALA A 49 -0.91 15.80 -1.38
C ALA A 49 -1.82 17.01 -1.64
N ALA A 50 -2.01 17.87 -0.65
CA ALA A 50 -2.74 19.12 -0.81
C ALA A 50 -2.07 20.05 -1.84
N ALA A 51 -0.75 20.23 -1.74
CA ALA A 51 0.00 21.09 -2.67
C ALA A 51 -0.06 20.59 -4.12
N ILE A 52 0.05 19.26 -4.35
CA ILE A 52 -0.11 18.67 -5.69
C ILE A 52 -1.52 18.99 -6.23
N LYS A 53 -2.55 18.78 -5.41
CA LYS A 53 -3.95 18.99 -5.82
C LYS A 53 -4.35 20.46 -5.96
N GLU A 54 -3.58 21.37 -5.38
CA GLU A 54 -3.77 22.81 -5.56
C GLU A 54 -3.42 23.24 -6.99
N VAL A 55 -2.35 22.67 -7.56
CA VAL A 55 -1.89 23.00 -8.92
C VAL A 55 -2.43 22.06 -9.99
N ASP A 56 -2.73 20.81 -9.63
CA ASP A 56 -3.39 19.82 -10.49
C ASP A 56 -4.51 19.10 -9.71
N PRO A 57 -5.74 19.65 -9.72
CA PRO A 57 -6.88 19.05 -9.02
C PRO A 57 -7.25 17.64 -9.52
N GLY A 58 -6.83 17.27 -10.74
CA GLY A 58 -7.08 15.95 -11.34
C GLY A 58 -6.05 14.89 -10.97
N ALA A 59 -4.93 15.28 -10.36
CA ALA A 59 -3.84 14.37 -10.03
C ALA A 59 -4.26 13.24 -9.08
N MET A 60 -3.84 12.02 -9.43
CA MET A 60 -3.87 10.88 -8.52
C MET A 60 -2.63 10.93 -7.63
N VAL A 61 -2.83 10.85 -6.31
CA VAL A 61 -1.75 10.92 -5.31
C VAL A 61 -1.86 9.72 -4.40
N THR A 62 -0.73 9.08 -4.12
CA THR A 62 -0.66 7.89 -3.27
C THR A 62 0.57 7.84 -2.37
N VAL A 63 0.49 7.04 -1.32
CA VAL A 63 1.59 6.61 -0.45
C VAL A 63 1.62 5.10 -0.48
N GLY A 64 2.79 4.54 -0.72
CA GLY A 64 2.95 3.10 -0.54
C GLY A 64 3.37 2.78 0.89
N SER A 65 2.45 2.12 1.59
CA SER A 65 2.67 1.57 2.93
C SER A 65 3.40 0.24 2.84
N LEU A 66 4.38 -0.01 3.71
CA LEU A 66 5.11 -1.29 3.79
C LEU A 66 4.15 -2.50 3.88
N ASN A 67 3.09 -2.36 4.67
CA ASN A 67 2.26 -3.49 5.05
C ASN A 67 0.84 -3.05 5.38
N MET A 68 -0.13 -3.91 5.06
CA MET A 68 -1.54 -3.72 5.35
C MET A 68 -1.84 -3.38 6.81
N LYS A 69 -1.00 -3.81 7.76
CA LYS A 69 -1.14 -3.46 9.18
C LYS A 69 -1.21 -1.96 9.46
N ALA A 70 -0.67 -1.11 8.58
CA ALA A 70 -0.73 0.35 8.72
C ALA A 70 -1.80 1.01 7.81
N ASP A 71 -2.58 0.19 7.08
CA ASP A 71 -3.41 0.68 5.97
C ASP A 71 -4.83 0.11 5.95
N THR A 72 -5.27 -0.51 7.05
CA THR A 72 -6.66 -0.96 7.23
C THR A 72 -7.10 -0.77 8.68
N ASP A 73 -8.36 -0.37 8.87
CA ASP A 73 -9.02 -0.38 10.18
C ASP A 73 -9.71 -1.74 10.46
N ALA A 74 -9.62 -2.68 9.53
CA ALA A 74 -10.08 -4.05 9.73
C ALA A 74 -9.05 -4.86 10.53
N MET A 75 -9.47 -6.06 10.96
CA MET A 75 -8.56 -7.08 11.55
C MET A 75 -7.79 -6.63 12.81
N GLY A 76 -8.24 -5.56 13.48
CA GLY A 76 -7.60 -5.00 14.67
C GLY A 76 -6.41 -4.09 14.39
N PHE A 77 -6.25 -3.62 13.14
CA PHE A 77 -5.24 -2.65 12.72
C PHE A 77 -5.81 -1.24 12.63
N HIS A 78 -4.96 -0.26 12.29
CA HIS A 78 -5.37 1.12 12.04
C HIS A 78 -4.85 1.61 10.69
N ASN A 79 -5.70 2.32 9.95
CA ASN A 79 -5.33 2.94 8.69
C ASN A 79 -4.75 4.34 8.93
N LEU A 80 -3.42 4.46 8.87
CA LEU A 80 -2.69 5.72 9.05
C LEU A 80 -2.91 6.72 7.91
N TYR A 81 -3.37 6.24 6.76
CA TYR A 81 -3.47 7.00 5.50
C TYR A 81 -4.91 7.27 5.08
N SER A 82 -5.89 7.01 5.94
CA SER A 82 -7.28 7.42 5.70
C SER A 82 -7.37 8.95 5.60
N ASP A 83 -8.36 9.45 4.84
CA ASP A 83 -8.59 10.90 4.74
C ASP A 83 -8.75 11.54 6.13
N HIS A 84 -9.44 10.84 7.04
CA HIS A 84 -9.63 11.27 8.42
C HIS A 84 -8.29 11.46 9.13
N CYS A 85 -7.40 10.46 9.10
CA CYS A 85 -6.13 10.54 9.80
C CYS A 85 -5.16 11.56 9.18
N LEU A 86 -5.12 11.68 7.86
CA LEU A 86 -4.28 12.67 7.18
C LEU A 86 -4.75 14.11 7.46
N VAL A 87 -6.05 14.37 7.41
CA VAL A 87 -6.62 15.66 7.79
C VAL A 87 -6.38 15.95 9.27
N LYS A 88 -6.52 14.95 10.15
CA LYS A 88 -6.24 15.11 11.58
C LYS A 88 -4.77 15.49 11.84
N ALA A 89 -3.84 14.92 11.07
CA ALA A 89 -2.41 15.16 11.23
C ALA A 89 -1.95 16.52 10.66
N GLY A 90 -2.43 16.90 9.48
CA GLY A 90 -1.92 18.07 8.74
C GLY A 90 -2.90 19.22 8.54
N GLY A 91 -4.19 19.03 8.80
CA GLY A 91 -5.21 20.10 8.75
C GLY A 91 -5.60 20.58 7.35
N LYS A 92 -5.01 20.04 6.27
CA LYS A 92 -5.40 20.39 4.89
C LYS A 92 -6.54 19.49 4.43
N GLN A 93 -7.63 20.11 4.00
CA GLN A 93 -8.74 19.42 3.34
C GLN A 93 -8.29 19.02 1.93
N SER A 94 -7.69 17.85 1.81
CA SER A 94 -7.34 17.25 0.53
C SER A 94 -7.66 15.77 0.58
N LYS A 95 -8.41 15.28 -0.41
CA LYS A 95 -8.66 13.84 -0.56
C LYS A 95 -7.36 13.20 -1.02
N VAL A 96 -6.81 12.25 -0.27
CA VAL A 96 -5.61 11.51 -0.69
C VAL A 96 -6.05 10.10 -1.04
N PHE A 97 -5.58 9.57 -2.17
CA PHE A 97 -5.82 8.15 -2.46
C PHE A 97 -4.74 7.33 -1.78
N THR A 98 -5.09 6.14 -1.30
CA THR A 98 -4.15 5.20 -0.72
C THR A 98 -3.81 4.15 -1.77
N CYS A 99 -2.54 3.81 -1.93
CA CYS A 99 -2.10 2.60 -2.62
C CYS A 99 -1.16 1.88 -1.68
N SER A 100 -1.66 0.92 -0.91
CA SER A 100 -0.81 0.11 -0.05
C SER A 100 0.23 -0.62 -0.89
N TYR A 101 1.49 -0.72 -0.45
CA TYR A 101 2.34 -1.71 -1.09
C TYR A 101 1.87 -3.11 -0.71
N GLY A 102 1.91 -4.02 -1.67
CA GLY A 102 1.71 -5.45 -1.44
C GLY A 102 3.03 -6.20 -1.30
N VAL A 103 4.07 -5.56 -0.75
CA VAL A 103 5.42 -6.16 -0.76
C VAL A 103 5.49 -7.33 0.18
N MET A 104 5.90 -8.43 -0.43
CA MET A 104 6.31 -9.64 0.22
C MET A 104 7.80 -9.52 0.51
N VAL A 105 8.15 -9.19 1.76
CA VAL A 105 9.51 -9.38 2.25
C VAL A 105 9.54 -10.69 3.02
N ILE A 106 10.52 -11.54 2.67
CA ILE A 106 10.77 -12.86 3.27
C ILE A 106 10.61 -12.81 4.79
N GLY A 107 9.79 -13.70 5.34
CA GLY A 107 9.61 -13.89 6.78
C GLY A 107 8.40 -13.19 7.40
N TYR A 108 7.66 -12.37 6.63
CA TYR A 108 6.43 -11.71 7.09
C TYR A 108 5.20 -12.25 6.34
N VAL A 109 4.11 -12.49 7.08
CA VAL A 109 2.84 -12.99 6.52
C VAL A 109 2.25 -11.91 5.59
N ASN A 110 2.05 -12.26 4.32
CA ASN A 110 1.43 -11.38 3.32
C ASN A 110 -0.09 -11.44 3.43
N PHE A 111 -0.70 -10.40 4.01
CA PHE A 111 -2.16 -10.32 4.10
C PHE A 111 -2.82 -10.14 2.72
N SER A 112 -2.20 -9.44 1.77
CA SER A 112 -2.82 -9.11 0.49
C SER A 112 -2.98 -10.31 -0.45
N PHE A 113 -2.01 -11.23 -0.52
CA PHE A 113 -2.18 -12.49 -1.28
C PHE A 113 -2.98 -13.58 -0.54
N GLN A 114 -3.48 -13.28 0.66
CA GLN A 114 -4.30 -14.19 1.47
C GLN A 114 -5.74 -13.69 1.66
N GLN A 115 -6.03 -12.45 1.28
CA GLN A 115 -7.33 -11.80 1.47
C GLN A 115 -7.83 -11.20 0.16
N SER A 116 -9.14 -11.20 -0.05
CA SER A 116 -9.77 -10.37 -1.07
C SER A 116 -9.76 -8.91 -0.61
N PHE A 117 -9.70 -7.96 -1.55
CA PHE A 117 -9.70 -6.53 -1.27
C PHE A 117 -10.82 -6.10 -0.30
N SER A 118 -12.02 -6.67 -0.46
CA SER A 118 -13.19 -6.38 0.37
C SER A 118 -12.98 -6.63 1.87
N ASN A 119 -12.05 -7.52 2.25
CA ASN A 119 -11.81 -7.85 3.66
C ASN A 119 -11.11 -6.71 4.41
N PHE A 120 -10.41 -5.82 3.70
CA PHE A 120 -9.77 -4.64 4.28
C PHE A 120 -10.71 -3.47 4.51
N ARG A 121 -11.96 -3.55 4.02
CA ARG A 121 -13.02 -2.55 4.24
C ARG A 121 -12.60 -1.11 3.89
N LEU A 122 -11.80 -0.98 2.84
CA LEU A 122 -11.34 0.33 2.36
C LEU A 122 -12.40 0.97 1.47
N ASP A 123 -12.42 2.30 1.48
CA ASP A 123 -13.29 3.14 0.67
C ASP A 123 -12.63 3.60 -0.64
N LYS A 124 -11.39 3.16 -0.89
CA LYS A 124 -10.54 3.57 -2.01
C LYS A 124 -9.95 2.35 -2.72
N PRO A 125 -9.71 2.41 -4.05
CA PRO A 125 -9.01 1.34 -4.77
C PRO A 125 -7.61 1.09 -4.19
N MET A 126 -7.11 -0.15 -4.30
CA MET A 126 -5.78 -0.53 -3.84
C MET A 126 -5.00 -1.26 -4.93
N VAL A 127 -3.76 -0.83 -5.15
CA VAL A 127 -2.76 -1.51 -5.99
C VAL A 127 -1.91 -2.41 -5.10
N ILE A 128 -1.55 -3.62 -5.51
CA ILE A 128 -0.45 -4.39 -4.89
C ILE A 128 0.87 -3.81 -5.44
N GLY A 129 1.41 -2.81 -4.75
CA GLY A 129 2.42 -1.91 -5.32
C GLY A 129 3.84 -2.44 -5.49
N GLU A 130 4.23 -3.49 -4.78
CA GLU A 130 5.47 -4.22 -5.10
C GLU A 130 5.30 -5.70 -4.71
N SER A 131 5.82 -6.64 -5.51
CA SER A 131 5.78 -8.07 -5.22
C SER A 131 6.69 -8.85 -6.18
N ASN A 132 7.11 -10.06 -5.85
CA ASN A 132 7.75 -10.96 -6.80
C ASN A 132 7.60 -12.43 -6.39
N GLN A 133 7.80 -13.33 -7.36
CA GLN A 133 7.71 -14.77 -7.15
C GLN A 133 8.78 -15.32 -6.20
N GLU A 134 9.99 -14.75 -6.18
CA GLU A 134 11.07 -15.20 -5.29
C GLU A 134 10.67 -15.09 -3.81
N HIS A 135 9.85 -14.11 -3.48
CA HIS A 135 9.27 -13.93 -2.15
C HIS A 135 7.79 -14.33 -2.09
N GLY A 136 7.22 -14.94 -3.13
CA GLY A 136 5.78 -15.19 -3.32
C GLY A 136 5.16 -16.34 -2.51
N ALA A 137 5.85 -16.88 -1.49
CA ALA A 137 5.44 -18.08 -0.73
C ALA A 137 4.99 -19.26 -1.61
N GLY A 138 5.68 -19.47 -2.74
CA GLY A 138 5.41 -20.57 -3.67
C GLY A 138 4.36 -20.27 -4.73
N MET A 139 3.72 -19.10 -4.72
CA MET A 139 2.86 -18.67 -5.84
C MET A 139 3.71 -18.41 -7.09
N SER A 140 3.22 -18.86 -8.25
CA SER A 140 3.81 -18.43 -9.53
C SER A 140 3.51 -16.95 -9.77
N ILE A 141 4.34 -16.28 -10.56
CA ILE A 141 4.15 -14.87 -10.90
C ILE A 141 2.80 -14.64 -11.59
N GLU A 142 2.35 -15.53 -12.49
CA GLU A 142 1.04 -15.46 -13.12
C GLU A 142 -0.09 -15.57 -12.09
N SER A 143 0.07 -16.46 -11.10
CA SER A 143 -0.91 -16.62 -10.01
C SER A 143 -1.01 -15.36 -9.14
N MET A 144 0.10 -14.65 -8.93
CA MET A 144 0.12 -13.38 -8.21
C MET A 144 -0.63 -12.28 -9.00
N PHE A 145 -0.38 -12.17 -10.31
CA PHE A 145 -1.12 -11.24 -11.17
C PHE A 145 -2.61 -11.59 -11.26
N GLU A 146 -2.96 -12.87 -11.43
CA GLU A 146 -4.36 -13.35 -11.45
C GLU A 146 -5.08 -13.03 -10.14
N TRP A 147 -4.41 -13.22 -9.00
CA TRP A 147 -4.97 -12.88 -7.69
C TRP A 147 -5.32 -11.40 -7.59
N ALA A 148 -4.37 -10.52 -7.92
CA ALA A 148 -4.62 -9.09 -7.90
C ALA A 148 -5.81 -8.72 -8.80
N TYR A 149 -5.82 -9.23 -10.04
CA TYR A 149 -6.83 -8.93 -11.05
C TYR A 149 -8.24 -9.41 -10.66
N THR A 150 -8.37 -10.60 -10.07
CA THR A 150 -9.68 -11.23 -9.78
C THR A 150 -10.19 -10.99 -8.36
N LYS A 151 -9.34 -10.53 -7.43
CA LYS A 151 -9.71 -10.36 -6.00
C LYS A 151 -10.02 -8.91 -5.59
N GLY A 152 -10.25 -8.04 -6.57
CA GLY A 152 -10.77 -6.68 -6.36
C GLY A 152 -9.69 -5.61 -6.14
N TYR A 153 -8.42 -5.93 -6.38
CA TYR A 153 -7.36 -4.93 -6.43
C TYR A 153 -7.41 -4.19 -7.77
N CYS A 154 -6.91 -2.96 -7.82
CA CYS A 154 -6.92 -2.13 -9.04
C CYS A 154 -5.57 -2.09 -9.77
N GLY A 155 -4.60 -2.89 -9.34
CA GLY A 155 -3.32 -3.02 -10.02
C GLY A 155 -2.36 -3.95 -9.30
N ALA A 156 -1.31 -4.36 -10.01
CA ALA A 156 -0.19 -5.12 -9.48
C ALA A 156 1.10 -4.65 -10.15
N TRP A 157 2.09 -4.27 -9.36
CA TRP A 157 3.42 -3.91 -9.83
C TRP A 157 4.45 -4.84 -9.21
N THR A 158 5.38 -5.35 -10.04
CA THR A 158 6.41 -6.26 -9.57
C THR A 158 7.67 -5.51 -9.13
N TRP A 159 8.34 -6.07 -8.13
CA TRP A 159 9.64 -5.62 -7.67
C TRP A 159 10.74 -6.56 -8.18
N SER A 160 11.67 -6.14 -9.02
CA SER A 160 11.68 -4.93 -9.84
C SER A 160 12.53 -5.20 -11.08
N ARG A 161 12.58 -4.27 -12.03
CA ARG A 161 13.44 -4.37 -13.22
C ARG A 161 14.91 -4.65 -12.88
N THR A 162 15.40 -4.15 -11.74
CA THR A 162 16.81 -4.22 -11.32
C THR A 162 17.06 -5.24 -10.22
N GLY A 163 16.02 -5.71 -9.53
CA GLY A 163 16.19 -6.54 -8.32
C GLY A 163 16.25 -8.04 -8.59
N VAL A 164 15.29 -8.57 -9.34
CA VAL A 164 15.07 -10.02 -9.52
C VAL A 164 14.86 -10.37 -11.00
N SER A 165 14.56 -11.63 -11.31
CA SER A 165 14.30 -12.07 -12.69
C SER A 165 13.27 -11.19 -13.41
N PHE A 166 13.73 -10.42 -14.40
CA PHE A 166 12.86 -9.58 -15.21
C PHE A 166 12.01 -10.41 -16.18
N SER A 167 12.52 -11.55 -16.68
CA SER A 167 11.75 -12.43 -17.55
C SER A 167 10.52 -13.00 -16.85
N ASN A 168 10.63 -13.37 -15.57
CA ASN A 168 9.48 -13.83 -14.80
C ASN A 168 8.42 -12.73 -14.65
N GLN A 169 8.85 -11.49 -14.38
CA GLN A 169 7.94 -10.35 -14.29
C GLN A 169 7.20 -10.10 -15.62
N LEU A 170 7.90 -10.23 -16.76
CA LEU A 170 7.28 -10.15 -18.08
C LEU A 170 6.22 -11.24 -18.30
N HIS A 171 6.48 -12.49 -17.89
CA HIS A 171 5.49 -13.57 -17.99
C HIS A 171 4.21 -13.26 -17.19
N GLY A 172 4.37 -12.73 -15.97
CA GLY A 172 3.23 -12.30 -15.16
C GLY A 172 2.40 -11.19 -15.82
N MET A 173 3.05 -10.19 -16.43
CA MET A 173 2.33 -9.15 -17.18
C MET A 173 1.63 -9.70 -18.43
N GLN A 174 2.30 -10.60 -19.17
CA GLN A 174 1.75 -11.23 -20.38
C GLN A 174 0.45 -11.97 -20.10
N HIS A 175 0.34 -12.63 -18.93
CA HIS A 175 -0.85 -13.36 -18.48
C HIS A 175 -2.15 -12.51 -18.48
N LEU A 176 -2.04 -11.19 -18.29
CA LEU A 176 -3.20 -10.29 -18.24
C LEU A 176 -3.44 -9.48 -19.52
N THR A 177 -2.53 -9.53 -20.50
CA THR A 177 -2.52 -8.58 -21.64
C THR A 177 -3.82 -8.49 -22.44
N SER A 178 -4.56 -9.59 -22.59
CA SER A 178 -5.83 -9.63 -23.33
C SER A 178 -7.09 -9.61 -22.45
N ARG A 179 -6.95 -9.43 -21.14
CA ARG A 179 -8.05 -9.56 -20.17
C ARG A 179 -8.84 -8.24 -20.06
N THR A 180 -10.15 -8.36 -19.81
CA THR A 180 -11.06 -7.20 -19.74
C THR A 180 -12.16 -7.31 -18.69
N GLU A 181 -12.40 -8.49 -18.13
CA GLU A 181 -13.53 -8.78 -17.26
C GLU A 181 -13.47 -8.08 -15.89
N HIS A 182 -12.29 -7.64 -15.46
CA HIS A 182 -12.08 -6.86 -14.22
C HIS A 182 -11.41 -5.51 -14.48
N GLY A 183 -11.60 -4.97 -15.69
CA GLY A 183 -10.97 -3.73 -16.16
C GLY A 183 -10.05 -3.99 -17.35
N GLN A 184 -9.98 -3.01 -18.25
CA GLN A 184 -9.12 -3.08 -19.43
C GLN A 184 -7.65 -2.96 -19.03
N VAL A 185 -6.82 -3.91 -19.47
CA VAL A 185 -5.37 -3.88 -19.26
C VAL A 185 -4.66 -3.13 -20.39
N GLN A 186 -5.13 -3.28 -21.63
CA GLN A 186 -4.67 -2.51 -22.78
C GLN A 186 -5.67 -1.40 -23.12
N PHE A 187 -5.19 -0.16 -23.13
CA PHE A 187 -5.96 1.04 -23.47
C PHE A 187 -5.06 2.08 -24.16
N GLY A 188 -5.66 3.00 -24.92
CA GLY A 188 -4.96 4.14 -25.52
C GLY A 188 -4.91 5.33 -24.55
N LEU A 189 -3.82 6.11 -24.63
CA LEU A 189 -3.64 7.36 -23.86
C LEU A 189 -4.19 8.57 -24.62
#